data_AF-A0A0R0AE03-F1
#
_entry.id   AF-A0A0R0AE03-F1
#
_cell.length_a   1.000
_cell.length_b   1.000
_cell.length_c   1.000
_cell.angle_alpha   90.00
_cell.angle_beta   90.00
_cell.angle_gamma   90.00
#
_symmetry.space_group_name_H-M   'P 1'
#
loop_
_entity.id
_entity.type
_entity.pdbx_description
1 polymer ?
#
loop_
_entity_poly.entity_id
_entity_poly.type
_entity_poly.pdbx_seq_one_letter_code
_entity_poly.pdbx_strand_id
1 'polypeptide(L)'
;MNTLPIEEHFPTGHGGETLVLMVCAGFLWAGRYGQSTAGAPKQVAVSVARRVTARTSTLHVGGARFALNPLALQRACRWLDRQGVKVRESRA
;
A
#
# COMPACT_ATOMS: atom_id res chain seq x y z
N MET A 1 -20.69 -2.47 7.30
CA MET A 1 -20.20 -2.32 5.92
C MET A 1 -19.33 -1.09 5.86
N ASN A 2 -18.03 -1.20 5.54
CA ASN A 2 -17.22 -0.01 5.28
C ASN A 2 -17.64 0.60 3.93
N THR A 3 -17.92 1.90 3.91
CA THR A 3 -18.14 2.66 2.69
C THR A 3 -16.81 2.76 1.94
N LEU A 4 -16.82 2.41 0.65
CA LEU A 4 -15.66 2.53 -0.23
C LEU A 4 -15.77 3.85 -1.03
N PRO A 5 -14.64 4.50 -1.37
CA PRO A 5 -13.27 4.07 -1.08
C PRO A 5 -12.88 4.29 0.38
N ILE A 6 -11.96 3.45 0.88
CA ILE A 6 -11.27 3.66 2.16
C ILE A 6 -9.79 3.80 1.90
N GLU A 7 -9.17 4.81 2.50
CA GLU A 7 -7.74 5.10 2.35
C GLU A 7 -7.02 5.10 3.70
N GLU A 8 -5.70 4.87 3.66
CA GLU A 8 -4.83 4.93 4.82
C GLU A 8 -3.40 5.31 4.41
N HIS A 9 -2.72 6.04 5.29
CA HIS A 9 -1.41 6.62 5.05
C HIS A 9 -0.34 5.91 5.87
N PHE A 10 0.73 5.46 5.20
CA PHE A 10 1.82 4.72 5.80
C PHE A 10 3.14 5.46 5.56
N PRO A 11 3.69 6.14 6.58
CA PRO A 11 5.05 6.67 6.52
C PRO A 11 6.02 5.53 6.19
N THR A 12 6.77 5.67 5.10
CA THR A 12 7.61 4.58 4.59
C THR A 12 8.86 4.33 5.43
N GLY A 13 9.25 5.31 6.24
CA GLY A 13 10.52 5.32 6.96
C GLY A 13 11.72 5.76 6.12
N HIS A 14 11.51 6.17 4.86
CA HIS A 14 12.56 6.58 3.96
C HIS A 14 12.31 8.02 3.49
N GLY A 15 13.23 8.94 3.79
CA GLY A 15 13.24 10.30 3.21
C GLY A 15 11.96 11.13 3.43
N GLY A 16 11.19 10.85 4.49
CA GLY A 16 9.89 11.50 4.74
C GLY A 16 8.78 11.09 3.78
N GLU A 17 8.96 10.03 2.99
CA GLU A 17 7.98 9.58 2.01
C GLU A 17 6.83 8.81 2.65
N THR A 18 5.64 8.96 2.08
CA THR A 18 4.42 8.29 2.53
C THR A 18 3.84 7.43 1.42
N LEU A 19 3.49 6.19 1.75
CA LEU A 19 2.68 5.33 0.91
C LEU A 19 1.22 5.53 1.29
N VAL A 20 0.40 5.94 0.35
CA VAL A 20 -1.06 5.99 0.47
C VAL A 20 -1.63 4.76 -0.22
N LEU A 21 -2.47 4.01 0.49
CA LEU A 21 -3.22 2.89 -0.06
C LEU A 21 -4.70 3.23 -0.02
N MET A 22 -5.41 2.93 -1.11
CA MET A 22 -6.84 3.15 -1.21
C MET A 22 -7.52 1.91 -1.78
N VAL A 23 -8.44 1.33 -1.00
CA VAL A 23 -9.27 0.20 -1.42
C VAL A 23 -10.57 0.75 -1.98
N CYS A 24 -10.80 0.52 -3.26
CA CYS A 24 -12.03 0.88 -3.97
C CYS A 24 -12.93 -0.35 -4.16
N ALA A 25 -14.14 -0.15 -4.69
CA ALA A 25 -15.08 -1.25 -4.93
C ALA A 25 -14.49 -2.37 -5.79
N GLY A 26 -13.80 -2.03 -6.87
CA GLY A 26 -13.26 -2.98 -7.85
C GLY A 26 -11.73 -3.01 -8.00
N PHE A 27 -11.00 -2.14 -7.31
CA PHE A 27 -9.53 -2.07 -7.45
C PHE A 27 -8.88 -1.57 -6.16
N LEU A 28 -7.58 -1.84 -6.05
CA LEU A 28 -6.67 -1.27 -5.07
C LEU A 28 -5.79 -0.25 -5.79
N TRP A 29 -5.72 0.95 -5.25
CA TRP A 29 -4.81 1.99 -5.69
C TRP A 29 -3.71 2.20 -4.65
N ALA A 30 -2.50 2.46 -5.11
CA ALA A 30 -1.34 2.76 -4.27
C ALA A 30 -0.57 3.94 -4.86
N GLY A 31 -0.21 4.90 -4.01
CA GLY A 31 0.57 6.07 -4.41
C GLY A 31 1.68 6.36 -3.40
N ARG A 32 2.91 6.59 -3.89
CA ARG A 32 4.02 7.05 -3.05
C ARG A 32 4.21 8.54 -3.21
N TYR A 33 4.18 9.26 -2.10
CA TYR A 33 4.36 10.70 -2.04
C TYR A 33 5.70 11.06 -1.39
N GLY A 34 6.18 12.27 -1.67
CA GLY A 34 7.33 12.85 -0.98
C GLY A 34 7.00 13.27 0.46
N GLN A 35 7.65 14.32 0.93
CA GLN A 35 7.43 14.89 2.27
C GLN A 35 6.02 15.46 2.50
N SER A 36 5.25 15.66 1.42
CA SER A 36 3.85 16.09 1.48
C SER A 36 3.01 15.25 0.52
N THR A 37 1.80 14.90 0.97
CA THR A 37 0.76 14.24 0.17
C THR A 37 -0.08 15.23 -0.66
N ALA A 38 0.17 16.54 -0.54
CA ALA A 38 -0.58 17.57 -1.27
C ALA A 38 -0.16 17.71 -2.76
N GLY A 39 0.93 17.07 -3.18
CA GLY A 39 1.45 17.11 -4.55
C GLY A 39 1.11 15.86 -5.36
N ALA A 40 1.67 15.75 -6.57
CA ALA A 40 1.54 14.53 -7.36
C ALA A 40 2.33 13.37 -6.72
N PRO A 41 1.80 12.14 -6.75
CA PRO A 41 2.55 10.97 -6.31
C PRO A 41 3.77 10.74 -7.21
N LYS A 42 4.92 10.45 -6.59
CA LYS A 42 6.16 10.07 -7.27
C LYS A 42 6.06 8.71 -7.99
N GLN A 43 5.18 7.85 -7.51
CA GLN A 43 4.94 6.52 -8.05
C GLN A 43 3.50 6.12 -7.80
N VAL A 44 2.85 5.52 -8.79
CA VAL A 44 1.46 5.03 -8.68
C VAL A 44 1.38 3.60 -9.19
N ALA A 45 0.50 2.82 -8.57
CA ALA A 45 0.12 1.51 -9.05
C ALA A 45 -1.36 1.23 -8.80
N VAL A 46 -1.94 0.42 -9.67
CA VAL A 46 -3.31 -0.05 -9.56
C VAL A 46 -3.32 -1.56 -9.70
N SER A 47 -4.16 -2.22 -8.92
CA SER A 47 -4.43 -3.64 -9.02
C SER A 47 -5.94 -3.87 -8.99
N VAL A 48 -6.47 -4.49 -10.05
CA VAL A 48 -7.87 -4.98 -10.05
C VAL A 48 -8.02 -6.25 -9.20
N ALA A 49 -6.92 -6.93 -8.90
CA ALA A 49 -6.93 -8.05 -7.97
C ALA A 49 -6.94 -7.56 -6.52
N ARG A 50 -7.85 -8.09 -5.70
CA ARG A 50 -7.84 -7.96 -4.23
C ARG A 50 -6.77 -8.84 -3.59
N ARG A 51 -5.54 -8.73 -4.09
CA ARG A 51 -4.37 -9.44 -3.57
C ARG A 51 -3.13 -8.59 -3.75
N VAL A 52 -2.27 -8.63 -2.75
CA VAL A 52 -0.93 -8.04 -2.77
C VAL A 52 0.10 -9.07 -2.34
N THR A 53 1.37 -8.81 -2.63
CA THR A 53 2.48 -9.62 -2.11
C THR A 53 3.37 -8.74 -1.23
N ALA A 54 3.77 -9.25 -0.07
CA ALA A 54 4.69 -8.58 0.83
C ALA A 54 5.97 -9.42 0.97
N ARG A 55 7.13 -8.76 0.86
CA ARG A 55 8.44 -9.39 1.00
C ARG A 55 9.41 -8.47 1.74
N THR A 56 9.90 -8.92 2.90
CA THR A 56 10.93 -8.27 3.75
C THR A 56 10.64 -6.81 4.12
N SER A 57 10.76 -5.90 3.17
CA SER A 57 10.63 -4.43 3.28
C SER A 57 9.96 -3.82 2.04
N THR A 58 9.20 -4.63 1.29
CA THR A 58 8.58 -4.20 0.04
C THR A 58 7.16 -4.73 -0.08
N LEU A 59 6.23 -3.86 -0.44
CA LEU A 59 4.86 -4.19 -0.82
C LEU A 59 4.72 -4.17 -2.33
N HIS A 60 4.18 -5.24 -2.91
CA HIS A 60 3.90 -5.38 -4.32
C HIS A 60 2.42 -5.18 -4.57
N VAL A 61 2.07 -4.17 -5.37
CA VAL A 61 0.69 -3.86 -5.76
C VAL A 61 0.63 -3.78 -7.28
N GLY A 62 -0.16 -4.65 -7.88
CA GLY A 62 -0.19 -4.80 -9.34
C GLY A 62 1.22 -5.12 -9.86
N GLY A 63 1.73 -4.30 -10.78
CA GLY A 63 3.07 -4.42 -11.34
C GLY A 63 4.17 -3.65 -10.58
N ALA A 64 3.84 -2.91 -9.53
CA ALA A 64 4.78 -2.01 -8.86
C ALA A 64 5.24 -2.52 -7.48
N ARG A 65 6.40 -2.01 -7.06
CA ARG A 65 7.01 -2.29 -5.76
C ARG A 65 7.13 -0.99 -4.97
N PHE A 66 6.75 -1.03 -3.69
CA PHE A 66 6.83 0.08 -2.76
C PHE A 66 7.72 -0.31 -1.57
N ALA A 67 8.86 0.37 -1.43
CA ALA A 67 9.77 0.17 -0.32
C ALA A 67 9.20 0.78 0.97
N LEU A 68 9.21 0.00 2.04
CA LEU A 68 8.67 0.31 3.35
C LEU A 68 9.64 -0.23 4.39
N ASN A 69 9.83 0.48 5.50
CA ASN A 69 10.47 -0.14 6.65
C ASN A 69 9.60 -1.32 7.16
N PRO A 70 10.17 -2.28 7.90
CA PRO A 70 9.44 -3.50 8.30
C PRO A 70 8.16 -3.22 9.09
N LEU A 71 8.16 -2.21 9.97
CA LEU A 71 7.00 -1.84 10.78
C LEU A 71 5.88 -1.26 9.93
N ALA A 72 6.20 -0.37 8.99
CA ALA A 72 5.25 0.21 8.05
C ALA A 72 4.67 -0.85 7.13
N LEU A 73 5.50 -1.78 6.65
CA LEU A 73 5.03 -2.93 5.86
C LEU A 73 4.04 -3.78 6.66
N GLN A 74 4.36 -4.14 7.90
CA GLN A 74 3.47 -4.92 8.76
C GLN A 74 2.14 -4.20 9.02
N ARG A 75 2.17 -2.89 9.27
CA ARG A 75 0.94 -2.08 9.45
C ARG A 75 0.11 -2.03 8.18
N ALA A 76 0.74 -1.82 7.02
CA ALA A 76 0.07 -1.81 5.72
C ALA A 76 -0.58 -3.18 5.42
N CYS A 77 0.14 -4.28 5.63
CA CYS A 77 -0.38 -5.63 5.44
C CYS A 77 -1.60 -5.91 6.34
N ARG A 78 -1.51 -5.56 7.62
CA ARG A 78 -2.64 -5.74 8.56
C ARG A 78 -3.85 -4.91 8.17
N TRP A 79 -3.63 -3.67 7.74
CA TRP A 79 -4.72 -2.81 7.29
C TRP A 79 -5.38 -3.37 6.02
N LEU A 80 -4.59 -3.80 5.04
CA LEU A 80 -5.08 -4.40 3.79
C LEU A 80 -5.92 -5.67 4.07
N ASP A 81 -5.43 -6.54 4.94
CA ASP A 81 -6.15 -7.75 5.33
C ASP A 81 -7.51 -7.43 5.97
N ARG A 82 -7.57 -6.41 6.84
CA ARG A 82 -8.83 -5.91 7.43
C ARG A 82 -9.80 -5.35 6.38
N GLN A 83 -9.31 -4.80 5.27
CA GLN A 83 -10.16 -4.33 4.16
C GLN A 83 -10.55 -5.45 3.18
N GLY A 84 -10.18 -6.70 3.48
CA GLY A 84 -10.47 -7.87 2.66
C GLY A 84 -9.56 -8.01 1.43
N VAL A 85 -8.37 -7.39 1.45
CA VAL A 85 -7.33 -7.60 0.44
C VAL A 85 -6.42 -8.73 0.91
N LYS A 86 -6.30 -9.79 0.11
CA LYS A 86 -5.46 -10.95 0.46
C LYS A 86 -3.99 -10.58 0.42
N VAL A 87 -3.29 -10.65 1.55
CA VAL A 87 -1.83 -10.45 1.61
C VAL A 87 -1.14 -11.80 1.48
N ARG A 88 -0.25 -11.94 0.49
CA ARG A 88 0.67 -13.08 0.40
C ARG A 88 2.04 -12.67 0.92
N GLU A 89 2.42 -13.19 2.08
CA GLU A 89 3.77 -13.04 2.59
C GLU A 89 4.67 -14.07 1.90
N SER A 90 5.63 -13.61 1.12
CA SER A 90 6.69 -14.48 0.60
C SER A 90 7.86 -14.41 1.57
N ARG A 91 8.03 -15.44 2.40
CA ARG A 91 9.29 -15.68 3.12
C ARG A 91 10.31 -16.11 2.07
N ALA A 92 11.39 -15.34 1.93
CA ALA A 92 12.59 -15.81 1.26
C ALA A 92 13.37 -16.70 2.23
#